data_AF-A0A8J4FRR8-F1
#
_entry.id   AF-A0A8J4FRR8-F1
#
_cell.length_a   1.000
_cell.length_b   1.000
_cell.length_c   1.000
_cell.angle_alpha   90.00
_cell.angle_beta   90.00
_cell.angle_gamma   90.00
#
_symmetry.space_group_name_H-M   'P 1'
#
loop_
_entity.id
_entity.type
_entity.pdbx_description
1 polymer ?
#
loop_
_entity_poly.entity_id
_entity_poly.type
_entity_poly.pdbx_seq_one_letter_code
_entity_poly.pdbx_strand_id
1 'polypeptide(L)'
;MGKGGGCGASKAVRVPSMNAQPVAQEEDDESFWHMYVSWTNEDDQLNPERAVTMPPPNATASYSTTGAVRLSFLLDFVNTRLPMGDPNMPTWSVALNLVQPATLELGVPYTSLPEMAQHVLPYGTTTPYYFISHAWSRPLREAVDMLAHHFRGCNPREVYVWLDIFAVRQQSFTAAPKGPDMIMLEAAL
;
A
#
# COMPACT_ATOMS: atom_id res chain seq x y z
N MET A 1 -27.93 -35.20 47.67
CA MET A 1 -27.56 -35.17 46.24
C MET A 1 -27.32 -33.70 45.91
N GLY A 2 -26.15 -33.17 45.57
CA GLY A 2 -24.88 -33.72 45.12
C GLY A 2 -24.36 -32.82 43.99
N LYS A 3 -23.17 -32.21 44.20
CA LYS A 3 -22.37 -31.34 43.29
C LYS A 3 -22.85 -29.89 43.19
N GLY A 4 -22.05 -28.84 43.45
CA GLY A 4 -20.60 -28.63 43.29
C GLY A 4 -20.39 -27.68 42.10
N GLY A 5 -19.70 -26.53 42.16
CA GLY A 5 -18.87 -25.95 43.20
C GLY A 5 -18.69 -24.44 42.99
N GLY A 6 -18.11 -23.79 43.99
CA GLY A 6 -17.68 -22.40 43.94
C GLY A 6 -16.16 -22.27 44.06
N CYS A 7 -15.74 -21.01 43.91
CA CYS A 7 -14.45 -20.40 44.27
C CYS A 7 -13.25 -20.62 43.34
N GLY A 8 -12.54 -19.52 43.08
CA GLY A 8 -11.17 -19.58 42.57
C GLY A 8 -10.59 -18.27 42.02
N ALA A 9 -10.77 -17.13 42.70
CA ALA A 9 -9.92 -15.98 42.44
C ALA A 9 -8.53 -16.26 43.03
N SER A 10 -7.60 -16.73 42.20
CA SER A 10 -6.22 -16.96 42.63
C SER A 10 -5.41 -15.66 42.52
N LYS A 11 -5.35 -14.94 43.64
CA LYS A 11 -4.20 -14.08 43.98
C LYS A 11 -2.97 -14.98 44.08
N ALA A 12 -2.05 -14.89 43.13
CA ALA A 12 -0.70 -15.40 43.34
C ALA A 12 0.05 -14.42 44.25
N VAL A 13 0.32 -14.89 45.47
CA VAL A 13 1.12 -14.25 46.50
C VAL A 13 2.57 -14.16 46.02
N ARG A 14 3.12 -12.95 46.09
CA ARG A 14 4.52 -12.61 45.83
C ARG A 14 5.38 -13.24 46.94
N VAL A 15 6.30 -14.13 46.57
CA VAL A 15 7.41 -14.53 47.44
C VAL A 15 8.62 -13.67 47.07
N PRO A 16 9.35 -13.05 48.02
CA PRO A 16 10.48 -12.19 47.69
C PRO A 16 11.72 -13.04 47.39
N SER A 17 12.12 -13.12 46.12
CA SER A 17 13.45 -13.59 45.76
C SER A 17 14.42 -12.41 45.87
N MET A 18 15.24 -12.42 46.92
CA MET A 18 16.42 -11.58 47.03
C MET A 18 17.49 -12.12 46.09
N ASN A 19 17.42 -11.69 44.83
CA ASN A 19 18.55 -11.61 43.92
C ASN A 19 18.13 -10.71 42.76
N ALA A 20 18.35 -9.41 42.92
CA ALA A 20 18.26 -8.45 41.83
C ALA A 20 19.44 -8.70 40.88
N GLN A 21 19.17 -9.38 39.77
CA GLN A 21 19.98 -9.27 38.56
C GLN A 21 19.42 -8.08 37.78
N PRO A 22 20.27 -7.17 37.25
CA PRO A 22 19.78 -6.10 36.39
C PRO A 22 19.18 -6.75 35.15
N VAL A 23 17.87 -6.63 34.96
CA VAL A 23 17.23 -6.95 33.69
C VAL A 23 17.83 -5.97 32.69
N ALA A 24 18.64 -6.50 31.79
CA ALA A 24 19.15 -5.78 30.66
C ALA A 24 17.95 -5.14 29.95
N GLN A 25 18.06 -3.83 29.74
CA GLN A 25 17.20 -3.04 28.89
C GLN A 25 17.15 -3.77 27.53
N GLU A 26 16.02 -4.39 27.19
CA GLU A 26 15.77 -4.86 25.83
C GLU A 26 15.71 -3.59 24.99
N GLU A 27 16.84 -3.28 24.35
CA GLU A 27 16.93 -2.23 23.35
C GLU A 27 16.01 -2.64 22.18
N ASP A 28 15.10 -1.73 21.85
CA ASP A 28 14.19 -1.81 20.71
C ASP A 28 14.94 -2.20 19.44
N ASP A 29 14.79 -3.46 19.04
CA ASP A 29 15.20 -4.03 17.74
C ASP A 29 14.32 -3.52 16.57
N GLU A 30 13.72 -2.32 16.68
CA GLU A 30 12.98 -1.66 15.59
C GLU A 30 13.90 -1.28 14.40
N SER A 31 15.21 -1.42 14.57
CA SER A 31 16.23 -1.13 13.55
C SER A 31 16.30 -2.18 12.42
N PHE A 32 15.62 -3.32 12.53
CA PHE A 32 15.86 -4.46 11.64
C PHE A 32 15.03 -4.47 10.33
N TRP A 33 14.02 -3.61 10.17
CA TRP A 33 13.12 -3.65 9.01
C TRP A 33 13.29 -2.53 7.98
N HIS A 34 14.30 -1.68 8.13
CA HIS A 34 14.62 -0.67 7.13
C HIS A 34 15.40 -1.28 5.95
N MET A 35 14.73 -2.01 5.07
CA MET A 35 15.24 -2.20 3.71
C MET A 35 15.12 -0.87 2.96
N TYR A 36 16.16 -0.06 3.04
CA TYR A 36 16.38 1.04 2.12
C TYR A 36 16.71 0.45 0.75
N VAL A 37 15.75 0.45 -0.17
CA VAL A 37 16.06 0.27 -1.59
C VAL A 37 16.19 1.66 -2.18
N SER A 38 17.43 2.10 -2.41
CA SER A 38 17.74 3.31 -3.17
C SER A 38 17.45 3.05 -4.64
N TRP A 39 16.22 3.27 -5.09
CA TRP A 39 15.86 3.26 -6.51
C TRP A 39 16.32 4.55 -7.19
N THR A 40 17.63 4.81 -7.18
CA THR A 40 18.23 5.78 -8.08
C THR A 40 18.46 5.09 -9.42
N ASN A 41 17.55 5.34 -10.38
CA ASN A 41 17.71 5.14 -11.82
C ASN A 41 17.97 3.70 -12.30
N GLU A 42 16.98 2.81 -12.19
CA GLU A 42 17.01 1.51 -12.91
C GLU A 42 16.23 1.51 -14.24
N ASP A 43 15.80 2.67 -14.76
CA ASP A 43 15.18 2.74 -16.10
C ASP A 43 16.21 2.75 -17.25
N ASP A 44 17.48 3.07 -16.97
CA ASP A 44 18.53 3.11 -18.01
C ASP A 44 19.03 1.71 -18.44
N GLN A 45 18.71 0.65 -17.68
CA GLN A 45 19.20 -0.71 -17.98
C GLN A 45 18.20 -1.60 -18.75
N LEU A 46 16.99 -1.12 -19.04
CA LEU A 46 15.95 -1.96 -19.66
C LEU A 46 15.71 -1.74 -21.17
N ASN A 47 16.33 -0.76 -21.85
CA ASN A 47 16.33 -0.75 -23.33
C ASN A 47 17.31 0.28 -23.95
N PRO A 48 18.47 -0.12 -24.53
CA PRO A 48 19.35 0.83 -25.22
C PRO A 48 18.82 1.30 -26.59
N GLU A 49 17.70 0.77 -27.11
CA GLU A 49 17.21 1.09 -28.46
C GLU A 49 15.92 1.91 -28.53
N ARG A 50 15.42 2.48 -27.44
CA ARG A 50 14.28 3.41 -27.53
C ARG A 50 14.77 4.81 -27.90
N ALA A 51 15.10 4.97 -29.18
CA ALA A 51 15.34 6.26 -29.82
C ALA A 51 14.29 7.27 -29.35
N VAL A 52 14.78 8.39 -28.81
CA VAL A 52 13.99 9.57 -28.42
C VAL A 52 13.26 10.06 -29.67
N THR A 53 12.06 9.55 -29.89
CA THR A 53 11.13 10.07 -30.89
C THR A 53 10.37 11.16 -30.18
N MET A 54 10.58 12.41 -30.62
CA MET A 54 9.77 13.54 -30.15
C MET A 54 8.28 13.19 -30.26
N PRO A 55 7.46 13.50 -29.25
CA PRO A 55 6.05 13.24 -29.33
C PRO A 55 5.43 14.11 -30.44
N PRO A 56 4.47 13.58 -31.22
CA PRO A 56 3.74 14.37 -32.20
C PRO A 56 2.99 15.53 -31.51
N PRO A 57 2.78 16.66 -32.19
CA PRO A 57 2.27 17.91 -31.59
C PRO A 57 0.82 17.86 -31.06
N ASN A 58 0.17 16.69 -31.06
CA ASN A 58 -1.20 16.46 -30.58
C ASN A 58 -1.30 15.35 -29.52
N ALA A 59 -0.21 14.97 -28.86
CA ALA A 59 -0.32 14.09 -27.69
C ALA A 59 -1.00 14.85 -26.55
N THR A 60 -2.22 14.45 -26.21
CA THR A 60 -2.89 14.81 -24.95
C THR A 60 -1.88 14.67 -23.81
N ALA A 61 -1.72 15.73 -23.00
CA ALA A 61 -0.71 15.81 -21.95
C ALA A 61 -0.60 14.46 -21.21
N SER A 62 0.51 13.76 -21.43
CA SER A 62 0.80 12.55 -20.68
C SER A 62 0.98 12.99 -19.24
N TYR A 63 -0.01 12.77 -18.40
CA TYR A 63 0.12 12.95 -16.95
C TYR A 63 1.03 11.82 -16.44
N SER A 64 2.32 11.90 -16.75
CA SER A 64 3.31 11.04 -16.13
C SER A 64 3.40 11.51 -14.68
N THR A 65 2.86 10.69 -13.80
CA THR A 65 3.07 10.78 -12.36
C THR A 65 4.04 9.67 -11.99
N THR A 66 4.79 9.87 -10.91
CA THR A 66 5.61 8.78 -10.33
C THR A 66 4.73 7.68 -9.71
N GLY A 67 3.42 7.91 -9.54
CA GLY A 67 2.50 7.02 -8.84
C GLY A 67 2.55 7.18 -7.31
N ALA A 68 3.43 8.03 -6.79
CA ALA A 68 3.47 8.33 -5.36
C ALA A 68 2.41 9.39 -4.99
N VAL A 69 1.73 9.17 -3.87
CA VAL A 69 0.71 10.06 -3.31
C VAL A 69 1.16 10.62 -1.96
N ARG A 70 0.62 11.80 -1.59
CA ARG A 70 0.84 12.36 -0.26
C ARG A 70 0.28 11.46 0.83
N LEU A 71 0.98 11.36 1.96
CA LEU A 71 0.46 10.67 3.15
C LEU A 71 -0.87 11.27 3.63
N SER A 72 -1.01 12.60 3.56
CA SER A 72 -2.26 13.31 3.86
C SER A 72 -3.45 12.82 3.02
N PHE A 73 -3.23 12.53 1.73
CA PHE A 73 -4.28 11.94 0.89
C PHE A 73 -4.69 10.55 1.40
N LEU A 74 -3.75 9.70 1.79
CA LEU A 74 -4.07 8.38 2.31
C LEU A 74 -4.88 8.46 3.61
N LEU A 75 -4.47 9.33 4.53
CA LEU A 75 -5.20 9.59 5.78
C LEU A 75 -6.63 10.05 5.51
N ASP A 76 -6.81 10.98 4.58
CA ASP A 76 -8.14 11.46 4.20
C ASP A 76 -8.95 10.35 3.51
N PHE A 77 -8.33 9.57 2.61
CA PHE A 77 -8.97 8.45 1.91
C PHE A 77 -9.51 7.41 2.89
N VAL A 78 -8.69 6.98 3.87
CA VAL A 78 -9.15 6.00 4.86
C VAL A 78 -10.16 6.57 5.84
N ASN A 79 -10.20 7.89 6.07
CA ASN A 79 -11.14 8.52 7.01
C ASN A 79 -12.42 9.03 6.37
N THR A 80 -12.48 9.14 5.05
CA THR A 80 -13.65 9.71 4.35
C THR A 80 -14.25 8.77 3.32
N ARG A 81 -13.43 7.97 2.64
CA ARG A 81 -13.88 7.05 1.58
C ARG A 81 -14.06 5.63 2.09
N LEU A 82 -13.15 5.13 2.93
CA LEU A 82 -13.32 3.81 3.55
C LEU A 82 -14.50 3.72 4.54
N PRO A 83 -14.88 4.76 5.32
CA PRO A 83 -16.01 4.65 6.25
C PRO A 83 -17.37 4.64 5.58
N MET A 84 -17.45 4.90 4.26
CA MET A 84 -18.63 4.54 3.48
C MET A 84 -18.74 3.01 3.25
N GLY A 85 -17.75 2.23 3.72
CA GLY A 85 -17.72 0.76 3.79
C GLY A 85 -17.27 0.23 5.16
N ASP A 86 -16.69 -0.98 5.18
CA ASP A 86 -16.13 -1.61 6.40
C ASP A 86 -14.77 -0.98 6.76
N PRO A 87 -14.56 -0.47 7.99
CA PRO A 87 -13.26 0.07 8.42
C PRO A 87 -12.10 -0.94 8.33
N ASN A 88 -12.42 -2.24 8.28
CA ASN A 88 -11.46 -3.33 8.12
C ASN A 88 -11.41 -3.88 6.68
N MET A 89 -11.90 -3.12 5.70
CA MET A 89 -11.92 -3.56 4.31
C MET A 89 -10.49 -3.91 3.83
N PRO A 90 -10.26 -5.16 3.40
CA PRO A 90 -8.95 -5.58 2.91
C PRO A 90 -8.60 -4.84 1.62
N THR A 91 -7.31 -4.57 1.39
CA THR A 91 -6.83 -3.82 0.22
C THR A 91 -7.39 -4.34 -1.10
N TRP A 92 -7.46 -5.67 -1.30
CA TRP A 92 -8.04 -6.23 -2.53
C TRP A 92 -9.50 -5.78 -2.76
N SER A 93 -10.28 -5.62 -1.69
CA SER A 93 -11.68 -5.19 -1.76
C SER A 93 -11.78 -3.69 -2.03
N VAL A 94 -10.84 -2.89 -1.49
CA VAL A 94 -10.69 -1.47 -1.87
C VAL A 94 -10.39 -1.35 -3.36
N ALA A 95 -9.51 -2.19 -3.88
CA ALA A 95 -9.15 -2.18 -5.30
C ALA A 95 -10.38 -2.45 -6.18
N LEU A 96 -11.15 -3.52 -5.88
CA LEU A 96 -12.32 -3.91 -6.66
C LEU A 96 -13.51 -2.96 -6.51
N ASN A 97 -13.77 -2.45 -5.30
CA ASN A 97 -15.02 -1.74 -5.02
C ASN A 97 -14.89 -0.21 -5.07
N LEU A 98 -13.68 0.34 -4.96
CA LEU A 98 -13.45 1.78 -4.96
C LEU A 98 -12.54 2.23 -6.10
N VAL A 99 -11.37 1.60 -6.25
CA VAL A 99 -10.36 2.04 -7.22
C VAL A 99 -10.74 1.70 -8.66
N GLN A 100 -11.12 0.45 -8.93
CA GLN A 100 -11.50 0.02 -10.28
C GLN A 100 -12.71 0.78 -10.83
N PRO A 101 -13.83 0.96 -10.09
CA PRO A 101 -14.97 1.72 -10.60
C PRO A 101 -14.62 3.17 -10.92
N ALA A 102 -13.79 3.82 -10.08
CA ALA A 102 -13.36 5.19 -10.29
C ALA A 102 -12.46 5.37 -11.52
N THR A 103 -11.74 4.31 -11.91
CA THR A 103 -10.76 4.34 -13.01
C THR A 103 -11.27 3.65 -14.28
N LEU A 104 -12.47 3.06 -14.25
CA LEU A 104 -12.98 2.18 -15.31
C LEU A 104 -13.06 2.89 -16.67
N GLU A 105 -13.61 4.11 -16.70
CA GLU A 105 -13.83 4.88 -17.94
C GLU A 105 -12.51 5.25 -18.63
N LEU A 106 -11.52 5.65 -17.84
CA LEU A 106 -10.24 6.15 -18.36
C LEU A 106 -9.22 5.03 -18.55
N GLY A 107 -9.37 3.89 -17.86
CA GLY A 107 -8.44 2.77 -17.95
C GLY A 107 -7.02 3.13 -17.48
N VAL A 108 -6.90 4.01 -16.49
CA VAL A 108 -5.61 4.52 -15.97
C VAL A 108 -5.40 4.10 -14.51
N PRO A 109 -4.17 4.17 -13.97
CA PRO A 109 -3.95 4.08 -12.53
C PRO A 109 -4.75 5.16 -11.77
N TYR A 110 -5.09 4.89 -10.52
CA TYR A 110 -5.87 5.83 -9.71
C TYR A 110 -5.17 7.19 -9.56
N THR A 111 -3.84 7.18 -9.45
CA THR A 111 -3.02 8.40 -9.37
C THR A 111 -3.06 9.26 -10.64
N SER A 112 -3.50 8.72 -11.77
CA SER A 112 -3.61 9.46 -13.03
C SER A 112 -4.98 10.13 -13.22
N LEU A 113 -5.90 9.99 -12.26
CA LEU A 113 -7.18 10.68 -12.30
C LEU A 113 -6.99 12.21 -12.15
N PRO A 114 -7.78 13.05 -12.85
CA PRO A 114 -7.63 14.52 -12.79
C PRO A 114 -7.71 15.09 -11.36
N GLU A 115 -8.60 14.56 -10.52
CA GLU A 115 -8.77 14.97 -9.12
C GLU A 115 -7.55 14.64 -8.24
N MET A 116 -6.68 13.73 -8.69
CA MET A 116 -5.48 13.33 -7.96
C MET A 116 -4.29 14.27 -8.19
N ALA A 117 -4.38 15.20 -9.15
CA ALA A 117 -3.27 16.07 -9.55
C ALA A 117 -2.60 16.82 -8.39
N GLN A 118 -3.36 17.25 -7.38
CA GLN A 118 -2.83 17.96 -6.20
C GLN A 118 -2.23 17.03 -5.12
N HIS A 119 -2.50 15.74 -5.22
CA HIS A 119 -2.13 14.72 -4.23
C HIS A 119 -0.94 13.88 -4.66
N VAL A 120 -0.63 13.86 -5.96
CA VAL A 120 0.45 13.05 -6.53
C VAL A 120 1.75 13.80 -6.63
N LEU A 121 2.86 13.07 -6.54
CA LEU A 121 4.17 13.62 -6.87
C LEU A 121 4.30 13.74 -8.40
N PRO A 122 4.63 14.94 -8.93
CA PRO A 122 4.86 15.11 -10.36
C PRO A 122 6.05 14.27 -10.85
N TYR A 123 6.04 13.88 -12.12
CA TYR A 123 7.23 13.26 -12.71
C TYR A 123 8.38 14.26 -12.84
N GLY A 124 9.61 13.78 -12.74
CA GLY A 124 10.83 14.60 -12.91
C GLY A 124 11.19 15.47 -11.71
N THR A 125 10.55 15.32 -10.55
CA THR A 125 11.01 16.00 -9.32
C THR A 125 12.13 15.20 -8.64
N THR A 126 12.99 15.90 -7.89
CA THR A 126 14.00 15.30 -7.01
C THR A 126 13.48 15.01 -5.60
N THR A 127 12.19 15.26 -5.33
CA THR A 127 11.57 14.97 -4.03
C THR A 127 11.54 13.46 -3.81
N PRO A 128 12.05 12.95 -2.67
CA PRO A 128 12.01 11.53 -2.38
C PRO A 128 10.58 11.06 -2.12
N TYR A 129 10.35 9.78 -2.37
CA TYR A 129 9.13 9.07 -1.96
C TYR A 129 9.49 7.68 -1.45
N TYR A 130 8.59 7.10 -0.65
CA TYR A 130 8.80 5.80 -0.03
C TYR A 130 7.98 4.72 -0.74
N PHE A 131 8.63 3.64 -1.16
CA PHE A 131 7.94 2.46 -1.68
C PHE A 131 7.36 1.63 -0.52
N ILE A 132 6.07 1.31 -0.57
CA ILE A 132 5.39 0.57 0.49
C ILE A 132 4.96 -0.80 -0.03
N SER A 133 5.57 -1.85 0.51
CA SER A 133 5.11 -3.23 0.35
C SER A 133 4.14 -3.58 1.47
N HIS A 134 2.98 -4.14 1.14
CA HIS A 134 1.96 -4.50 2.11
C HIS A 134 1.13 -5.70 1.65
N ALA A 135 0.46 -6.37 2.59
CA ALA A 135 -0.36 -7.54 2.30
C ALA A 135 -1.75 -7.13 1.82
N TRP A 136 -2.14 -7.55 0.61
CA TRP A 136 -3.44 -7.22 0.02
C TRP A 136 -4.65 -7.80 0.76
N SER A 137 -4.43 -8.84 1.56
CA SER A 137 -5.45 -9.49 2.40
C SER A 137 -5.70 -8.76 3.74
N ARG A 138 -4.84 -7.80 4.10
CA ARG A 138 -4.99 -7.00 5.33
C ARG A 138 -5.78 -5.73 5.06
N PRO A 139 -6.43 -5.14 6.09
CA PRO A 139 -7.10 -3.87 5.95
C PRO A 139 -6.16 -2.77 5.46
N LEU A 140 -6.59 -1.99 4.46
CA LEU A 140 -5.79 -0.86 3.97
C LEU A 140 -5.55 0.18 5.08
N ARG A 141 -6.52 0.37 5.96
CA ARG A 141 -6.40 1.27 7.13
C ARG A 141 -5.18 0.93 7.98
N GLU A 142 -4.93 -0.36 8.24
CA GLU A 142 -3.78 -0.75 9.07
C GLU A 142 -2.46 -0.31 8.44
N ALA A 143 -2.30 -0.46 7.12
CA ALA A 143 -1.11 0.02 6.43
C ALA A 143 -0.96 1.54 6.57
N VAL A 144 -2.05 2.29 6.42
CA VAL A 144 -2.05 3.76 6.55
C VAL A 144 -1.76 4.20 7.99
N ASP A 145 -2.31 3.53 8.99
CA ASP A 145 -2.06 3.83 10.40
C ASP A 145 -0.59 3.55 10.78
N MET A 146 0.01 2.48 10.24
CA MET A 146 1.44 2.22 10.40
C MET A 146 2.31 3.30 9.76
N LEU A 147 1.95 3.77 8.56
CA LEU A 147 2.65 4.89 7.91
C LEU A 147 2.52 6.18 8.72
N ALA A 148 1.33 6.46 9.25
CA ALA A 148 1.09 7.62 10.10
C ALA A 148 1.94 7.58 11.38
N HIS A 149 2.09 6.40 11.97
CA HIS A 149 2.95 6.18 13.12
C HIS A 149 4.44 6.34 12.76
N HIS A 150 4.88 5.72 11.66
CA HIS A 150 6.27 5.77 11.20
C HIS A 150 6.72 7.21 10.90
N PHE A 151 5.87 8.01 10.25
CA PHE A 151 6.14 9.42 9.93
C PHE A 151 5.66 10.40 11.00
N ARG A 152 5.50 9.97 12.25
CA ARG A 152 5.10 10.86 13.35
C ARG A 152 6.08 12.04 13.48
N GLY A 153 5.54 13.26 13.53
CA GLY A 153 6.33 14.49 13.59
C GLY A 153 6.72 15.08 12.22
N CYS A 154 6.50 14.36 11.12
CA CYS A 154 6.63 14.91 9.77
C CYS A 154 5.33 15.60 9.32
N ASN A 155 5.42 16.55 8.39
CA ASN A 155 4.25 17.12 7.73
C ASN A 155 3.68 16.12 6.69
N PRO A 156 2.47 15.57 6.84
CA PRO A 156 1.91 14.56 5.94
C PRO A 156 1.61 15.10 4.52
N ARG A 157 1.69 16.42 4.30
CA ARG A 157 1.60 17.02 2.96
C ARG A 157 2.92 17.01 2.19
N GLU A 158 4.04 16.76 2.88
CA GLU A 158 5.39 16.72 2.33
C GLU A 158 5.95 15.29 2.22
N VAL A 159 5.29 14.31 2.86
CA VAL A 159 5.62 12.89 2.74
C VAL A 159 4.88 12.29 1.56
N TYR A 160 5.61 11.65 0.65
CA TYR A 160 5.07 10.93 -0.50
C TYR A 160 5.34 9.44 -0.38
N VAL A 161 4.33 8.64 -0.66
CA VAL A 161 4.39 7.18 -0.60
C VAL A 161 3.83 6.57 -1.88
N TRP A 162 4.51 5.55 -2.37
CA TRP A 162 4.09 4.76 -3.51
C TRP A 162 3.45 3.48 -3.00
N LEU A 163 2.16 3.30 -3.29
CA LEU A 163 1.40 2.08 -3.01
C LEU A 163 0.83 1.56 -4.32
N ASP A 164 1.06 0.27 -4.58
CA ASP A 164 0.64 -0.42 -5.79
C ASP A 164 -0.86 -0.26 -6.09
N ILE A 165 -1.74 -0.36 -5.09
CA ILE A 165 -3.20 -0.21 -5.25
C ILE A 165 -3.60 1.09 -5.99
N PHE A 166 -2.86 2.19 -5.80
CA PHE A 166 -3.16 3.47 -6.47
C PHE A 166 -2.28 3.71 -7.70
N ALA A 167 -1.02 3.26 -7.64
CA ALA A 167 0.00 3.59 -8.63
C ALA A 167 -0.05 2.73 -9.89
N VAL A 168 -0.63 1.52 -9.82
CA VAL A 168 -0.77 0.63 -10.97
C VAL A 168 -2.20 0.55 -11.48
N ARG A 169 -2.34 0.19 -12.76
CA ARG A 169 -3.64 -0.01 -13.42
C ARG A 169 -4.31 -1.27 -12.86
N GLN A 170 -5.50 -1.12 -12.25
CA GLN A 170 -6.17 -2.22 -11.54
C GLN A 170 -7.12 -3.06 -12.40
N GLN A 171 -7.49 -2.59 -13.59
CA GLN A 171 -8.48 -3.21 -14.49
C GLN A 171 -8.02 -4.59 -15.02
N SER A 172 -6.71 -4.86 -15.00
CA SER A 172 -6.16 -6.14 -15.46
C SER A 172 -6.40 -7.29 -14.48
N PHE A 173 -6.73 -7.01 -13.21
CA PHE A 173 -6.90 -8.03 -12.17
C PHE A 173 -8.25 -8.76 -12.21
N THR A 174 -9.25 -8.23 -12.92
CA THR A 174 -10.56 -8.86 -13.11
C THR A 174 -10.65 -9.73 -14.35
N ALA A 175 -9.65 -9.68 -15.24
CA ALA A 175 -9.53 -10.69 -16.28
C ALA A 175 -9.05 -11.97 -15.59
N ALA A 176 -10.00 -12.82 -15.15
CA ALA A 176 -9.71 -14.25 -15.14
C ALA A 176 -9.03 -14.53 -16.48
N PRO A 177 -7.80 -15.09 -16.51
CA PRO A 177 -7.24 -15.51 -17.78
C PRO A 177 -8.32 -16.37 -18.39
N LYS A 178 -8.81 -16.00 -19.59
CA LYS A 178 -9.64 -16.92 -20.36
C LYS A 178 -8.79 -18.18 -20.38
N GLY A 179 -9.24 -19.23 -19.69
CA GLY A 179 -8.56 -20.52 -19.72
C GLY A 179 -8.29 -20.84 -21.19
N PRO A 180 -7.20 -21.55 -21.50
CA PRO A 180 -6.90 -21.91 -22.88
C PRO A 180 -8.19 -22.43 -23.53
N ASP A 181 -8.53 -21.87 -24.68
CA ASP A 181 -9.73 -22.30 -25.41
C ASP A 181 -9.53 -23.77 -25.74
N MET A 182 -10.16 -24.64 -24.95
CA MET A 182 -9.96 -26.09 -25.05
C MET A 182 -10.43 -26.59 -26.41
N ILE A 183 -11.31 -25.86 -27.11
CA ILE A 183 -11.72 -26.17 -28.48
C ILE A 183 -10.56 -25.90 -29.45
N MET A 184 -9.79 -24.83 -29.26
CA MET A 184 -8.57 -24.58 -30.05
C MET A 184 -7.44 -25.54 -29.69
N LEU A 185 -7.35 -25.97 -28.43
CA LEU A 185 -6.34 -26.93 -27.99
C LEU A 185 -6.62 -28.35 -28.53
N GLU A 186 -7.89 -28.76 -28.57
CA GLU A 186 -8.32 -30.03 -29.16
C GLU A 186 -8.24 -30.03 -30.69
N ALA A 187 -8.43 -28.90 -31.36
CA ALA A 187 -8.23 -28.78 -32.82
C ALA A 187 -6.74 -28.78 -33.24
N ALA A 188 -5.81 -28.63 -32.28
CA ALA A 188 -4.37 -28.63 -32.51
C ALA A 188 -3.69 -29.97 -32.16
N LEU A 189 -4.47 -30.97 -31.73
CA LEU A 189 -4.04 -32.37 -31.50
C LEU A 189 -4.55 -33.28 -32.62
#